data_AF-A0A8J6MUN4-F1
#
_entry.id   AF-A0A8J6MUN4-F1
#
_cell.length_a   1.000
_cell.length_b   1.000
_cell.length_c   1.000
_cell.angle_alpha   90.00
_cell.angle_beta   90.00
_cell.angle_gamma   90.00
#
_symmetry.space_group_name_H-M   'P 1'
#
loop_
_entity.id
_entity.type
_entity.pdbx_description
1 polymer ?
#
loop_
_entity_poly.entity_id
_entity_poly.type
_entity_poly.pdbx_seq_one_letter_code
_entity_poly.pdbx_strand_id
1 'polypeptide(L)'
;MSIQPMDLALFALDNCEVIGEDGEGFELITYPGIAGLVLRDVPGRLGGVDWQKAGYLVFDVLVHEEWSVGLNVGFWEESNLTDQPSLVFVIGVLPGVKTRIALPLSELNSQQMFQGRTPGRLKTVIHGNKVDLAAVNQISVGVQLSSFTQKLALTNFHLSIDEPEYPLAEVKLVDEFGQWTQKNWPGKILSESELLNHLKSIAADDRVRSFPTDWSKYGGWTGKKFDATGYFRTQKVGETWWLVDPEGNAFYSTGLDCVRPDESGPVDGIEKWFTWLPAEEGIYRDAWKKTNWLQPSSSINFAAVNLIRAFGETWWETWTNLTLNQMKDWGFNTVGNWSSQRFALDSKLPYVYPLEDFPQTSSLIFRDFPDVFSEEYQDNSTRFALQLH
;
A
#
# COMPACT_ATOMS: atom_id res chain seq x y z
N MET A 1 -9.70 -13.78 28.33
CA MET A 1 -10.27 -12.73 27.46
C MET A 1 -11.61 -12.33 28.03
N SER A 2 -11.77 -11.06 28.42
CA SER A 2 -13.10 -10.52 28.73
C SER A 2 -13.71 -10.03 27.42
N ILE A 3 -14.51 -10.90 26.80
CA ILE A 3 -15.25 -10.60 25.56
C ILE A 3 -16.63 -10.10 25.95
N GLN A 4 -17.08 -9.00 25.33
CA GLN A 4 -18.42 -8.44 25.49
C GLN A 4 -19.11 -8.41 24.12
N PRO A 5 -19.97 -9.39 23.81
CA PRO A 5 -20.72 -9.42 22.55
C PRO A 5 -21.63 -8.20 22.44
N MET A 6 -21.72 -7.60 21.25
CA MET A 6 -22.62 -6.49 20.99
C MET A 6 -24.02 -7.00 20.61
N ASP A 7 -25.05 -6.24 20.99
CA ASP A 7 -26.43 -6.53 20.56
C ASP A 7 -26.61 -6.14 19.08
N LEU A 8 -26.66 -7.15 18.22
CA LEU A 8 -26.81 -6.97 16.77
C LEU A 8 -28.15 -6.32 16.40
N ALA A 9 -29.20 -6.46 17.22
CA ALA A 9 -30.51 -5.86 16.94
C ALA A 9 -30.51 -4.32 16.99
N LEU A 10 -29.44 -3.71 17.53
CA LEU A 10 -29.28 -2.26 17.61
C LEU A 10 -28.63 -1.64 16.36
N PHE A 11 -28.12 -2.46 15.43
CA PHE A 11 -27.59 -1.94 14.17
C PHE A 11 -28.71 -1.65 13.17
N ALA A 12 -28.69 -0.45 12.62
CA ALA A 12 -29.50 -0.03 11.48
C ALA A 12 -28.74 -0.23 10.17
N LEU A 13 -29.46 -0.42 9.07
CA LEU A 13 -28.90 -0.51 7.73
C LEU A 13 -28.79 0.89 7.11
N ASP A 14 -27.66 1.16 6.44
CA ASP A 14 -27.44 2.36 5.65
C ASP A 14 -26.97 1.98 4.24
N ASN A 15 -27.77 2.33 3.24
CA ASN A 15 -27.53 2.03 1.83
C ASN A 15 -27.17 0.54 1.53
N CYS A 16 -27.75 -0.38 2.30
CA CYS A 16 -27.57 -1.81 2.14
C CYS A 16 -28.83 -2.59 2.55
N GLU A 17 -28.87 -3.88 2.21
CA GLU A 17 -29.91 -4.82 2.63
C GLU A 17 -29.30 -6.11 3.19
N VAL A 18 -30.00 -6.75 4.13
CA VAL A 18 -29.63 -8.06 4.68
C VAL A 18 -30.25 -9.15 3.81
N ILE A 19 -29.42 -10.07 3.33
CA ILE A 19 -29.83 -11.20 2.48
C ILE A 19 -29.72 -12.56 3.18
N GLY A 20 -29.15 -12.59 4.38
CA GLY A 20 -29.03 -13.77 5.22
C GLY A 20 -28.77 -13.37 6.67
N GLU A 21 -29.47 -14.04 7.59
CA GLU A 21 -29.26 -13.95 9.04
C GLU A 21 -29.07 -15.37 9.56
N ASP A 22 -27.85 -15.71 9.98
CA ASP A 22 -27.54 -16.95 10.70
C ASP A 22 -27.53 -16.76 12.22
N GLY A 23 -27.88 -15.55 12.70
CA GLY A 23 -27.88 -15.16 14.11
C GLY A 23 -26.48 -14.81 14.66
N GLU A 24 -25.43 -14.95 13.86
CA GLU A 24 -24.04 -14.62 14.26
C GLU A 24 -23.49 -13.36 13.55
N GLY A 25 -24.27 -12.76 12.66
CA GLY A 25 -23.98 -11.48 12.00
C GLY A 25 -24.93 -11.13 10.86
N PHE A 26 -24.42 -10.38 9.90
CA PHE A 26 -25.17 -9.87 8.74
C PHE A 26 -24.52 -10.31 7.44
N GLU A 27 -25.28 -11.00 6.58
CA GLU A 27 -24.92 -11.14 5.16
C GLU A 27 -25.57 -10.01 4.38
N LEU A 28 -24.76 -9.15 3.77
CA LEU A 28 -25.18 -7.87 3.21
C LEU A 28 -25.01 -7.82 1.69
N ILE A 29 -25.97 -7.16 1.04
CA ILE A 29 -25.76 -6.50 -0.26
C ILE A 29 -25.65 -4.99 0.00
N THR A 30 -24.54 -4.39 -0.41
CA THR A 30 -24.33 -2.93 -0.35
C THR A 30 -24.53 -2.32 -1.73
N TYR A 31 -25.17 -1.16 -1.81
CA TYR A 31 -25.40 -0.46 -3.08
C TYR A 31 -24.30 0.57 -3.39
N PRO A 32 -24.21 1.10 -4.63
CA PRO A 32 -23.29 2.19 -4.95
C PRO A 32 -23.40 3.35 -3.96
N GLY A 33 -22.26 3.88 -3.52
CA GLY A 33 -22.16 4.81 -2.41
C GLY A 33 -21.30 4.26 -1.27
N ILE A 34 -21.31 4.98 -0.15
CA ILE A 34 -20.90 4.42 1.16
C ILE A 34 -22.10 3.62 1.66
N ALA A 35 -21.87 2.46 2.26
CA ALA A 35 -22.93 1.56 2.67
C ALA A 35 -22.48 0.62 3.79
N GLY A 36 -23.38 0.24 4.69
CA GLY A 36 -23.08 -0.69 5.77
C GLY A 36 -24.05 -0.59 6.93
N LEU A 37 -23.54 -0.94 8.11
CA LEU A 37 -24.27 -0.96 9.36
C LEU A 37 -23.97 0.29 10.16
N VAL A 38 -24.97 0.86 10.82
CA VAL A 38 -24.86 2.03 11.69
C VAL A 38 -25.44 1.70 13.05
N LEU A 39 -24.65 1.90 14.09
CA LEU A 39 -25.06 1.77 15.48
C LEU A 39 -25.13 3.16 16.11
N ARG A 40 -26.28 3.52 16.68
CA ARG A 40 -26.48 4.75 17.45
C ARG A 40 -26.98 4.40 18.84
N ASP A 41 -26.33 4.91 19.87
CA ASP A 41 -26.66 4.61 21.27
C ASP A 41 -26.23 5.76 22.19
N VAL A 42 -26.34 5.55 23.50
CA VAL A 42 -25.90 6.49 24.53
C VAL A 42 -24.37 6.64 24.51
N PRO A 43 -23.84 7.87 24.64
CA PRO A 43 -22.39 8.10 24.72
C PRO A 43 -21.65 7.15 25.67
N GLY A 44 -20.58 6.52 25.17
CA GLY A 44 -19.75 5.57 25.93
C GLY A 44 -20.34 4.18 26.16
N ARG A 45 -21.58 3.92 25.71
CA ARG A 45 -22.26 2.61 25.84
C ARG A 45 -22.99 2.21 24.55
N LEU A 46 -22.26 1.88 23.48
CA LEU A 46 -22.88 1.48 22.22
C LEU A 46 -23.09 -0.03 22.11
N GLY A 47 -24.25 -0.44 21.60
CA GLY A 47 -24.52 -1.84 21.29
C GLY A 47 -24.78 -2.66 22.55
N GLY A 48 -25.29 -2.00 23.61
CA GLY A 48 -25.59 -2.62 24.90
C GLY A 48 -24.37 -2.89 25.80
N VAL A 49 -23.16 -2.51 25.38
CA VAL A 49 -21.89 -2.79 26.09
C VAL A 49 -21.17 -1.50 26.50
N ASP A 50 -20.34 -1.58 27.54
CA ASP A 50 -19.56 -0.43 28.05
C ASP A 50 -18.19 -0.38 27.37
N TRP A 51 -17.96 0.69 26.61
CA TRP A 51 -16.75 0.84 25.81
C TRP A 51 -15.56 1.34 26.65
N GLN A 52 -15.78 1.92 27.82
CA GLN A 52 -14.72 2.56 28.62
C GLN A 52 -13.62 1.59 29.08
N LYS A 53 -13.89 0.28 29.08
CA LYS A 53 -12.93 -0.76 29.48
C LYS A 53 -12.43 -1.61 28.31
N ALA A 54 -12.91 -1.34 27.09
CA ALA A 54 -12.51 -2.11 25.91
C ALA A 54 -11.16 -1.62 25.38
N GLY A 55 -10.30 -2.57 25.02
CA GLY A 55 -9.08 -2.30 24.27
C GLY A 55 -9.34 -2.28 22.77
N TYR A 56 -10.25 -3.14 22.30
CA TYR A 56 -10.48 -3.39 20.87
C TYR A 56 -11.97 -3.49 20.53
N LEU A 57 -12.36 -2.92 19.38
CA LEU A 57 -13.55 -3.31 18.63
C LEU A 57 -13.17 -4.44 17.67
N VAL A 58 -13.90 -5.56 17.72
CA VAL A 58 -13.60 -6.75 16.94
C VAL A 58 -14.82 -7.20 16.15
N PHE A 59 -14.59 -7.56 14.89
CA PHE A 59 -15.57 -8.22 14.03
C PHE A 59 -14.85 -9.04 12.95
N ASP A 60 -15.53 -10.03 12.39
CA ASP A 60 -15.04 -10.83 11.28
C ASP A 60 -15.71 -10.35 9.98
N VAL A 61 -14.97 -10.33 8.87
CA VAL A 61 -15.47 -9.98 7.54
C VAL A 61 -15.16 -11.06 6.53
N LEU A 62 -16.13 -11.39 5.69
CA LEU A 62 -15.96 -12.24 4.51
C LEU A 62 -16.50 -11.50 3.29
N VAL A 63 -15.63 -11.20 2.34
CA VAL A 63 -16.00 -10.57 1.07
C VAL A 63 -16.32 -11.67 0.06
N HIS A 64 -17.51 -11.64 -0.54
CA HIS A 64 -17.96 -12.63 -1.53
C HIS A 64 -17.62 -12.26 -2.98
N GLU A 65 -16.95 -11.14 -3.17
CA GLU A 65 -16.50 -10.65 -4.49
C GLU A 65 -15.26 -11.37 -5.01
N GLU A 66 -14.93 -11.15 -6.28
CA GLU A 66 -13.67 -11.58 -6.89
C GLU A 66 -12.51 -10.58 -6.68
N TRP A 67 -12.76 -9.45 -6.03
CA TRP A 67 -11.79 -8.37 -5.81
C TRP A 67 -11.74 -7.90 -4.35
N SER A 68 -10.64 -7.27 -3.97
CA SER A 68 -10.47 -6.67 -2.65
C SER A 68 -11.42 -5.51 -2.41
N VAL A 69 -11.90 -5.39 -1.18
CA VAL A 69 -12.83 -4.34 -0.78
C VAL A 69 -12.17 -3.43 0.25
N GLY A 70 -12.45 -2.14 0.16
CA GLY A 70 -12.16 -1.20 1.23
C GLY A 70 -13.34 -1.14 2.20
N LEU A 71 -13.07 -1.34 3.49
CA LEU A 71 -14.02 -1.09 4.57
C LEU A 71 -13.80 0.31 5.15
N ASN A 72 -14.88 0.87 5.68
CA ASN A 72 -14.87 2.05 6.54
C ASN A 72 -15.43 1.66 7.91
N VAL A 73 -14.70 2.04 8.97
CA VAL A 73 -15.22 2.05 10.33
C VAL A 73 -15.18 3.48 10.87
N GLY A 74 -16.33 4.13 10.91
CA GLY A 74 -16.47 5.54 11.29
C GLY A 74 -16.91 5.70 12.74
N PHE A 75 -16.41 6.73 13.41
CA PHE A 75 -16.76 7.12 14.78
C PHE A 75 -17.25 8.56 14.80
N TRP A 76 -18.37 8.81 15.47
CA TRP A 76 -18.92 10.14 15.72
C TRP A 76 -19.02 10.37 17.22
N GLU A 77 -18.63 11.57 17.64
CA GLU A 77 -18.95 12.08 18.97
C GLU A 77 -20.32 12.74 18.98
N GLU A 78 -20.98 12.79 20.13
CA GLU A 78 -22.27 13.44 20.31
C GLU A 78 -22.29 14.91 19.85
N SER A 79 -21.15 15.59 19.93
CA SER A 79 -20.97 16.97 19.48
C SER A 79 -20.89 17.12 17.95
N ASN A 80 -20.59 16.05 17.21
CA ASN A 80 -20.49 16.06 15.75
C ASN A 80 -21.87 15.85 15.12
N LEU A 81 -22.45 16.94 14.63
CA LEU A 81 -23.77 16.96 13.98
C LEU A 81 -23.69 16.82 12.44
N THR A 82 -22.54 16.46 11.88
CA THR A 82 -22.34 16.29 10.44
C THR A 82 -22.51 14.84 10.00
N ASP A 83 -22.77 14.64 8.70
CA ASP A 83 -22.84 13.31 8.11
C ASP A 83 -21.47 12.62 7.96
N GLN A 84 -20.38 13.33 8.27
CA GLN A 84 -19.01 12.79 8.16
C GLN A 84 -18.48 12.37 9.54
N PRO A 85 -17.79 11.22 9.64
CA PRO A 85 -17.26 10.75 10.90
C PRO A 85 -16.20 11.71 11.45
N SER A 86 -16.13 11.81 12.78
CA SER A 86 -15.04 12.51 13.47
C SER A 86 -13.71 11.82 13.20
N LEU A 87 -13.70 10.48 13.15
CA LEU A 87 -12.56 9.65 12.81
C LEU A 87 -13.00 8.41 12.04
N VAL A 88 -12.23 8.00 11.03
CA VAL A 88 -12.52 6.80 10.24
C VAL A 88 -11.28 5.94 10.03
N PHE A 89 -11.45 4.62 10.19
CA PHE A 89 -10.51 3.61 9.76
C PHE A 89 -10.89 3.13 8.36
N VAL A 90 -9.95 3.26 7.43
CA VAL A 90 -10.01 2.81 6.03
C VAL A 90 -9.20 1.53 5.94
N ILE A 91 -9.84 0.39 5.71
CA ILE A 91 -9.21 -0.94 5.87
C ILE A 91 -9.36 -1.75 4.57
N GLY A 92 -8.27 -2.19 3.97
CA GLY A 92 -8.35 -3.14 2.85
C GLY A 92 -8.56 -4.58 3.33
N VAL A 93 -9.40 -5.34 2.62
CA VAL A 93 -9.66 -6.77 2.90
C VAL A 93 -9.61 -7.62 1.63
N LEU A 94 -9.19 -8.88 1.77
CA LEU A 94 -9.08 -9.83 0.67
C LEU A 94 -10.44 -10.48 0.35
N PRO A 95 -10.72 -10.79 -0.93
CA PRO A 95 -11.89 -11.57 -1.32
C PRO A 95 -11.78 -13.04 -0.88
N GLY A 96 -12.92 -13.68 -0.62
CA GLY A 96 -13.05 -15.13 -0.47
C GLY A 96 -12.47 -15.74 0.81
N VAL A 97 -11.89 -14.93 1.70
CA VAL A 97 -11.33 -15.39 2.98
C VAL A 97 -11.89 -14.59 4.15
N LYS A 98 -12.34 -15.31 5.18
CA LYS A 98 -12.78 -14.69 6.42
C LYS A 98 -11.57 -14.08 7.13
N THR A 99 -11.66 -12.80 7.45
CA THR A 99 -10.58 -12.02 8.07
C THR A 99 -11.11 -11.38 9.34
N ARG A 100 -10.37 -11.51 10.44
CA ARG A 100 -10.69 -10.81 11.69
C ARG A 100 -10.14 -9.38 11.66
N ILE A 101 -11.02 -8.42 11.90
CA ILE A 101 -10.67 -7.02 12.09
C ILE A 101 -10.70 -6.73 13.59
N ALA A 102 -9.56 -6.28 14.13
CA ALA A 102 -9.46 -5.78 15.48
C ALA A 102 -8.94 -4.33 15.43
N LEU A 103 -9.74 -3.39 15.93
CA LEU A 103 -9.41 -1.98 15.98
C LEU A 103 -9.06 -1.59 17.42
N PRO A 104 -7.78 -1.30 17.73
CA PRO A 104 -7.39 -0.77 19.02
C PRO A 104 -8.03 0.60 19.23
N LEU A 105 -8.86 0.71 20.26
CA LEU A 105 -9.58 1.93 20.59
C LEU A 105 -8.63 3.03 21.09
N SER A 106 -7.41 2.68 21.49
CA SER A 106 -6.34 3.65 21.78
C SER A 106 -5.98 4.53 20.58
N GLU A 107 -6.17 4.05 19.35
CA GLU A 107 -5.89 4.80 18.11
C GLU A 107 -6.93 5.87 17.80
N LEU A 108 -8.05 5.92 18.53
CA LEU A 108 -9.01 7.03 18.46
C LEU A 108 -8.39 8.36 18.90
N ASN A 109 -7.20 8.34 19.51
CA ASN A 109 -6.41 9.54 19.79
C ASN A 109 -5.88 10.25 18.53
N SER A 110 -6.00 9.62 17.35
CA SER A 110 -5.59 10.11 16.04
C SER A 110 -4.10 10.47 15.92
N GLN A 111 -3.22 9.87 16.74
CA GLN A 111 -1.79 10.21 16.73
C GLN A 111 -0.99 9.52 15.61
N GLN A 112 -1.55 8.48 14.98
CA GLN A 112 -0.89 7.77 13.87
C GLN A 112 -1.78 7.73 12.64
N MET A 113 -1.19 7.85 11.44
CA MET A 113 -1.91 7.71 10.17
C MET A 113 -2.08 6.25 9.73
N PHE A 114 -1.11 5.40 10.04
CA PHE A 114 -1.10 4.00 9.61
C PHE A 114 -1.08 3.08 10.82
N GLN A 115 -1.89 2.03 10.79
CA GLN A 115 -1.87 1.01 11.81
C GLN A 115 -0.97 -0.16 11.38
N GLY A 116 -0.37 -0.83 12.36
CA GLY A 116 0.32 -2.10 12.19
C GLY A 116 -0.54 -3.15 11.46
N ARG A 117 0.12 -4.09 10.78
CA ARG A 117 -0.56 -5.18 10.07
C ARG A 117 -0.90 -6.31 11.03
N THR A 118 -2.10 -6.87 10.83
CA THR A 118 -2.56 -8.10 11.49
C THR A 118 -2.75 -9.18 10.41
N PRO A 119 -2.60 -10.47 10.75
CA PRO A 119 -2.78 -11.55 9.79
C PRO A 119 -4.10 -11.45 9.03
N GLY A 120 -4.00 -11.56 7.70
CA GLY A 120 -5.14 -11.58 6.77
C GLY A 120 -5.74 -10.23 6.39
N ARG A 121 -5.38 -9.17 7.10
CA ARG A 121 -5.84 -7.81 6.81
C ARG A 121 -4.85 -7.07 5.91
N LEU A 122 -5.36 -6.28 4.94
CA LEU A 122 -4.51 -5.38 4.16
C LEU A 122 -4.25 -4.08 4.94
N LYS A 123 -3.71 -3.06 4.25
CA LYS A 123 -3.35 -1.77 4.85
C LYS A 123 -4.57 -1.11 5.54
N THR A 124 -4.33 -0.53 6.71
CA THR A 124 -5.30 0.30 7.45
C THR A 124 -4.78 1.74 7.54
N VAL A 125 -5.63 2.71 7.22
CA VAL A 125 -5.34 4.15 7.30
C VAL A 125 -6.36 4.83 8.20
N ILE A 126 -5.90 5.74 9.05
CA ILE A 126 -6.72 6.47 10.03
C ILE A 126 -6.80 7.94 9.62
N HIS A 127 -8.01 8.41 9.36
CA HIS A 127 -8.32 9.80 9.01
C HIS A 127 -9.23 10.44 10.05
N GLY A 128 -9.18 11.77 10.15
CA GLY A 128 -10.03 12.56 11.03
C GLY A 128 -9.30 13.14 12.22
N ASN A 129 -10.07 13.52 13.24
CA ASN A 129 -9.60 14.13 14.47
C ASN A 129 -9.69 13.14 15.63
N LYS A 130 -9.01 13.47 16.73
CA LYS A 130 -9.14 12.73 17.99
C LYS A 130 -10.62 12.61 18.37
N VAL A 131 -11.00 11.42 18.84
CA VAL A 131 -12.31 11.10 19.39
C VAL A 131 -12.15 10.65 20.84
N ASP A 132 -12.93 11.22 21.75
CA ASP A 132 -13.10 10.73 23.12
C ASP A 132 -14.12 9.59 23.12
N LEU A 133 -13.68 8.40 23.51
CA LEU A 133 -14.52 7.22 23.54
C LEU A 133 -15.77 7.39 24.44
N ALA A 134 -15.68 8.20 25.50
CA ALA A 134 -16.81 8.49 26.37
C ALA A 134 -17.87 9.38 25.69
N ALA A 135 -17.49 10.11 24.63
CA ALA A 135 -18.38 10.98 23.86
C ALA A 135 -18.91 10.31 22.58
N VAL A 136 -18.37 9.15 22.18
CA VAL A 136 -18.84 8.41 20.99
C VAL A 136 -20.28 7.97 21.21
N ASN A 137 -21.17 8.34 20.29
CA ASN A 137 -22.59 7.95 20.30
C ASN A 137 -23.01 7.22 19.01
N GLN A 138 -22.17 7.23 17.97
CA GLN A 138 -22.43 6.54 16.71
C GLN A 138 -21.17 5.90 16.14
N ILE A 139 -21.35 4.68 15.62
CA ILE A 139 -20.34 3.94 14.85
C ILE A 139 -20.96 3.46 13.56
N SER A 140 -20.20 3.50 12.47
CA SER A 140 -20.55 2.82 11.23
C SER A 140 -19.51 1.76 10.89
N VAL A 141 -19.95 0.63 10.34
CA VAL A 141 -19.09 -0.45 9.81
C VAL A 141 -19.63 -0.85 8.46
N GLY A 142 -18.85 -0.65 7.40
CA GLY A 142 -19.34 -0.83 6.05
C GLY A 142 -18.25 -0.78 4.99
N VAL A 143 -18.67 -0.67 3.73
CA VAL A 143 -17.79 -0.49 2.58
C VAL A 143 -17.55 0.99 2.30
N GLN A 144 -16.40 1.29 1.69
CA GLN A 144 -16.09 2.63 1.20
C GLN A 144 -16.96 3.01 0.01
N LEU A 145 -16.86 4.27 -0.40
CA LEU A 145 -17.51 4.77 -1.60
C LEU A 145 -17.21 3.86 -2.80
N SER A 146 -18.24 3.19 -3.28
CA SER A 146 -18.18 2.29 -4.44
C SER A 146 -19.13 2.74 -5.54
N SER A 147 -18.82 2.40 -6.79
CA SER A 147 -19.69 2.65 -7.95
C SER A 147 -20.57 1.44 -8.32
N PHE A 148 -20.45 0.33 -7.60
CA PHE A 148 -21.15 -0.91 -7.90
C PHE A 148 -21.60 -1.61 -6.61
N THR A 149 -22.61 -2.47 -6.77
CA THR A 149 -23.13 -3.31 -5.70
C THR A 149 -22.08 -4.32 -5.24
N GLN A 150 -22.01 -4.61 -3.93
CA GLN A 150 -21.09 -5.60 -3.38
C GLN A 150 -21.80 -6.52 -2.37
N LYS A 151 -21.26 -7.71 -2.18
CA LYS A 151 -21.73 -8.72 -1.24
C LYS A 151 -20.65 -9.07 -0.23
N LEU A 152 -20.97 -8.96 1.05
CA LEU A 152 -20.08 -9.28 2.16
C LEU A 152 -20.86 -9.79 3.38
N ALA A 153 -20.20 -10.55 4.24
CA ALA A 153 -20.70 -10.89 5.56
C ALA A 153 -19.87 -10.16 6.63
N LEU A 154 -20.56 -9.63 7.64
CA LEU A 154 -19.98 -9.01 8.84
C LEU A 154 -20.51 -9.74 10.06
N THR A 155 -19.65 -10.42 10.82
CA THR A 155 -20.06 -11.29 11.93
C THR A 155 -19.22 -11.06 13.18
N ASN A 156 -19.63 -11.66 14.30
CA ASN A 156 -18.83 -11.71 15.53
C ASN A 156 -18.47 -10.31 16.09
N PHE A 157 -19.41 -9.37 16.09
CA PHE A 157 -19.21 -8.04 16.70
C PHE A 157 -19.10 -8.14 18.21
N HIS A 158 -17.94 -7.75 18.75
CA HIS A 158 -17.71 -7.72 20.18
C HIS A 158 -16.63 -6.69 20.57
N LEU A 159 -16.64 -6.32 21.85
CA LEU A 159 -15.52 -5.65 22.47
C LEU A 159 -14.61 -6.65 23.17
N SER A 160 -13.31 -6.41 23.12
CA SER A 160 -12.30 -7.16 23.86
C SER A 160 -11.40 -6.21 24.64
N ILE A 161 -10.99 -6.61 25.84
CA ILE A 161 -9.96 -5.90 26.62
C ILE A 161 -8.58 -6.14 25.99
N ASP A 162 -8.30 -7.39 25.64
CA ASP A 162 -7.02 -7.83 25.10
C ASP A 162 -7.09 -7.95 23.57
N GLU A 163 -5.93 -7.90 22.90
CA GLU A 163 -5.87 -8.15 21.46
C GLU A 163 -6.33 -9.58 21.15
N PRO A 164 -7.24 -9.79 20.17
CA PRO A 164 -7.72 -11.12 19.84
C PRO A 164 -6.68 -11.89 19.00
N GLU A 165 -6.83 -13.21 18.96
CA GLU A 165 -6.14 -14.02 17.95
C GLU A 165 -6.71 -13.77 16.55
N TYR A 166 -5.87 -13.90 15.51
CA TYR A 166 -6.22 -13.72 14.11
C TYR A 166 -6.25 -15.07 13.37
N PRO A 167 -7.35 -15.83 13.47
CA PRO A 167 -7.47 -17.11 12.78
C PRO A 167 -7.50 -16.87 11.26
N LEU A 168 -6.69 -17.62 10.55
CA LEU A 168 -6.62 -17.60 9.09
C LEU A 168 -7.24 -18.86 8.50
N ALA A 169 -7.90 -18.72 7.35
CA ALA A 169 -8.44 -19.86 6.61
C ALA A 169 -7.32 -20.82 6.15
N GLU A 170 -7.63 -22.12 6.14
CA GLU A 170 -6.76 -23.19 5.62
C GLU A 170 -6.84 -23.23 4.08
N VAL A 171 -6.31 -22.20 3.42
CA VAL A 171 -6.31 -22.03 1.97
C VAL A 171 -4.93 -21.60 1.49
N LYS A 172 -4.58 -21.99 0.25
CA LYS A 172 -3.40 -21.47 -0.44
C LYS A 172 -3.83 -20.39 -1.40
N LEU A 173 -3.39 -19.16 -1.19
CA LEU A 173 -3.75 -17.96 -1.94
C LEU A 173 -2.68 -17.54 -2.95
N VAL A 174 -1.42 -17.87 -2.67
CA VAL A 174 -0.27 -17.46 -3.49
C VAL A 174 0.49 -18.70 -3.93
N ASP A 175 0.66 -18.86 -5.25
CA ASP A 175 1.43 -19.96 -5.83
C ASP A 175 2.94 -19.70 -5.75
N GLU A 176 3.74 -20.67 -6.22
CA GLU A 176 5.19 -20.62 -6.18
C GLU A 176 5.80 -19.53 -7.06
N PHE A 177 5.01 -18.89 -7.94
CA PHE A 177 5.41 -17.77 -8.80
C PHE A 177 4.95 -16.42 -8.26
N GLY A 178 4.28 -16.38 -7.10
CA GLY A 178 3.71 -15.17 -6.52
C GLY A 178 2.32 -14.82 -7.04
N GLN A 179 1.66 -15.71 -7.78
CA GLN A 179 0.39 -15.42 -8.42
C GLN A 179 -0.79 -15.87 -7.56
N TRP A 180 -1.91 -15.15 -7.72
CA TRP A 180 -3.17 -15.49 -7.07
C TRP A 180 -3.72 -16.86 -7.53
N THR A 181 -3.93 -17.77 -6.59
CA THR A 181 -4.37 -19.14 -6.88
C THR A 181 -5.86 -19.24 -7.19
N GLN A 182 -6.69 -18.32 -6.70
CA GLN A 182 -8.16 -18.47 -6.75
C GLN A 182 -8.77 -18.11 -8.12
N LYS A 183 -7.97 -17.68 -9.09
CA LYS A 183 -8.46 -17.31 -10.42
C LYS A 183 -7.43 -17.63 -11.51
N ASN A 184 -7.93 -17.84 -12.73
CA ASN A 184 -7.13 -17.89 -13.95
C ASN A 184 -7.40 -16.63 -14.79
N TRP A 185 -6.37 -16.14 -15.47
CA TRP A 185 -6.46 -14.99 -16.38
C TRP A 185 -5.53 -15.21 -17.59
N PRO A 186 -5.77 -14.51 -18.71
CA PRO A 186 -4.85 -14.55 -19.85
C PRO A 186 -3.42 -14.15 -19.43
N GLY A 187 -2.45 -15.03 -19.69
CA GLY A 187 -1.04 -14.81 -19.36
C GLY A 187 -0.60 -15.31 -17.98
N LYS A 188 -1.47 -15.98 -17.21
CA LYS A 188 -1.05 -16.66 -15.97
C LYS A 188 -0.07 -17.79 -16.28
N ILE A 189 1.07 -17.79 -15.58
CA ILE A 189 2.09 -18.84 -15.68
C ILE A 189 1.59 -20.11 -15.01
N LEU A 190 1.61 -21.24 -15.71
CA LEU A 190 1.12 -22.53 -15.21
C LEU A 190 2.24 -23.52 -14.88
N SER A 191 3.48 -23.22 -15.25
CA SER A 191 4.63 -24.08 -14.97
C SER A 191 5.94 -23.31 -14.97
N GLU A 192 6.95 -23.87 -14.30
CA GLU A 192 8.30 -23.30 -14.31
C GLU A 192 8.88 -23.28 -15.73
N SER A 193 8.65 -24.32 -16.54
CA SER A 193 9.13 -24.33 -17.93
C SER A 193 8.54 -23.19 -18.77
N GLU A 194 7.26 -22.88 -18.56
CA GLU A 194 6.61 -21.73 -19.21
C GLU A 194 7.25 -20.41 -18.77
N LEU A 195 7.45 -20.21 -17.45
CA LEU A 195 8.12 -19.03 -16.91
C LEU A 195 9.52 -18.83 -17.52
N LEU A 196 10.33 -19.90 -17.49
CA LEU A 196 11.71 -19.87 -17.97
C LEU A 196 11.75 -19.56 -19.47
N ASN A 197 10.89 -20.20 -20.27
CA ASN A 197 10.81 -19.95 -21.70
C ASN A 197 10.37 -18.52 -22.00
N HIS A 198 9.37 -18.01 -21.28
CA HIS A 198 8.88 -16.64 -21.43
C HIS A 198 9.99 -15.62 -21.14
N LEU A 199 10.60 -15.67 -19.95
CA LEU A 199 11.64 -14.71 -19.56
C LEU A 199 12.88 -14.80 -20.46
N LYS A 200 13.32 -16.01 -20.82
CA LYS A 200 14.47 -16.18 -21.72
C LYS A 200 14.17 -15.73 -23.15
N SER A 201 12.93 -15.87 -23.62
CA SER A 201 12.55 -15.37 -24.96
C SER A 201 12.63 -13.85 -25.05
N ILE A 202 12.26 -13.14 -23.97
CA ILE A 202 12.38 -11.68 -23.90
C ILE A 202 13.86 -11.28 -23.79
N ALA A 203 14.63 -11.97 -22.95
CA ALA A 203 16.06 -11.70 -22.77
C ALA A 203 16.92 -12.02 -24.01
N ALA A 204 16.42 -12.84 -24.94
CA ALA A 204 17.11 -13.16 -26.19
C ALA A 204 17.04 -12.01 -27.22
N ASP A 205 16.25 -10.96 -26.99
CA ASP A 205 16.23 -9.77 -27.84
C ASP A 205 17.50 -8.94 -27.63
N ASP A 206 18.43 -9.03 -28.57
CA ASP A 206 19.73 -8.36 -28.57
C ASP A 206 19.72 -6.98 -29.26
N ARG A 207 18.54 -6.48 -29.67
CA ARG A 207 18.42 -5.18 -30.32
C ARG A 207 18.89 -4.07 -29.39
N VAL A 208 19.92 -3.35 -29.82
CA VAL A 208 20.39 -2.14 -29.15
C VAL A 208 19.33 -1.05 -29.26
N ARG A 209 18.78 -0.63 -28.12
CA ARG A 209 17.81 0.47 -28.06
C ARG A 209 18.52 1.79 -27.77
N SER A 210 18.25 2.78 -28.62
CA SER A 210 18.75 4.14 -28.47
C SER A 210 17.57 5.12 -28.46
N PHE A 211 17.81 6.31 -27.91
CA PHE A 211 16.88 7.41 -28.11
C PHE A 211 16.76 7.80 -29.59
N PRO A 212 15.67 8.50 -29.97
CA PRO A 212 15.56 9.16 -31.27
C PRO A 212 16.81 9.99 -31.62
N THR A 213 17.11 10.11 -32.91
CA THR A 213 18.33 10.79 -33.39
C THR A 213 18.34 12.29 -33.12
N ASP A 214 17.17 12.89 -32.88
CA ASP A 214 17.02 14.29 -32.48
C ASP A 214 17.06 14.48 -30.96
N TRP A 215 17.42 13.46 -30.18
CA TRP A 215 17.64 13.54 -28.74
C TRP A 215 19.14 13.51 -28.41
N SER A 216 19.51 14.22 -27.35
CA SER A 216 20.85 14.19 -26.78
C SER A 216 21.13 12.87 -26.05
N LYS A 217 22.36 12.67 -25.60
CA LYS A 217 22.70 11.53 -24.73
C LYS A 217 21.98 11.55 -23.38
N TYR A 218 21.43 12.70 -22.98
CA TYR A 218 20.61 12.87 -21.80
C TYR A 218 19.10 12.83 -22.10
N GLY A 219 18.70 12.49 -23.33
CA GLY A 219 17.29 12.41 -23.72
C GLY A 219 16.58 13.77 -23.89
N GLY A 220 17.33 14.86 -24.02
CA GLY A 220 16.79 16.19 -24.33
C GLY A 220 16.65 16.42 -25.84
N TRP A 221 15.61 17.12 -26.27
CA TRP A 221 15.34 17.41 -27.66
C TRP A 221 16.30 18.47 -28.23
N THR A 222 17.07 18.08 -29.24
CA THR A 222 18.12 18.91 -29.87
C THR A 222 17.58 20.06 -30.73
N GLY A 223 16.32 20.02 -31.13
CA GLY A 223 15.68 21.06 -31.94
C GLY A 223 15.49 22.39 -31.22
N LYS A 224 15.67 22.42 -29.89
CA LYS A 224 15.62 23.65 -29.08
C LYS A 224 16.80 23.70 -28.11
N LYS A 225 17.61 24.75 -28.23
CA LYS A 225 18.87 24.95 -27.49
C LYS A 225 18.82 26.13 -26.53
N PHE A 226 19.61 26.02 -25.46
CA PHE A 226 19.84 26.96 -24.38
C PHE A 226 21.30 26.88 -23.94
N ASP A 227 21.71 27.73 -22.98
CA ASP A 227 23.05 27.67 -22.41
C ASP A 227 23.30 26.35 -21.67
N ALA A 228 24.37 25.66 -22.05
CA ALA A 228 24.82 24.42 -21.42
C ALA A 228 25.61 24.75 -20.15
N THR A 229 25.13 24.28 -19.00
CA THR A 229 25.78 24.51 -17.69
C THR A 229 26.47 23.26 -17.14
N GLY A 230 26.32 22.11 -17.81
CA GLY A 230 26.76 20.82 -17.29
C GLY A 230 25.81 20.18 -16.28
N TYR A 231 24.67 20.80 -15.98
CA TYR A 231 23.66 20.31 -15.04
C TYR A 231 22.24 20.48 -15.59
N PHE A 232 21.31 19.65 -15.12
CA PHE A 232 19.89 19.91 -15.34
C PHE A 232 19.46 21.21 -14.64
N ARG A 233 18.64 22.02 -15.32
CA ARG A 233 18.13 23.28 -14.77
C ARG A 233 16.77 23.64 -15.37
N THR A 234 16.10 24.63 -14.80
CA THR A 234 14.87 25.20 -15.37
C THR A 234 15.17 26.46 -16.18
N GLN A 235 14.33 26.75 -17.18
CA GLN A 235 14.34 28.03 -17.91
C GLN A 235 12.93 28.39 -18.39
N LYS A 236 12.47 29.60 -18.08
CA LYS A 236 11.24 30.15 -18.64
C LYS A 236 11.54 30.90 -19.94
N VAL A 237 10.77 30.62 -21.00
CA VAL A 237 10.77 31.40 -22.26
C VAL A 237 9.34 31.81 -22.58
N GLY A 238 9.06 33.11 -22.53
CA GLY A 238 7.69 33.62 -22.57
C GLY A 238 6.89 33.04 -21.39
N GLU A 239 5.82 32.32 -21.68
CA GLU A 239 4.98 31.64 -20.68
C GLU A 239 5.34 30.16 -20.45
N THR A 240 6.27 29.60 -21.22
CA THR A 240 6.61 28.18 -21.14
C THR A 240 7.82 27.92 -20.26
N TRP A 241 7.68 27.01 -19.28
CA TRP A 241 8.79 26.45 -18.52
C TRP A 241 9.39 25.24 -19.24
N TRP A 242 10.71 25.22 -19.31
CA TRP A 242 11.49 24.09 -19.80
C TRP A 242 12.40 23.58 -18.70
N LEU A 243 12.59 22.26 -18.64
CA LEU A 243 13.85 21.74 -18.15
C LEU A 243 14.89 21.86 -19.28
N VAL A 244 16.16 21.97 -18.91
CA VAL A 244 17.29 22.05 -19.83
C VAL A 244 18.29 20.99 -19.39
N ASP A 245 18.72 20.15 -20.32
CA ASP A 245 19.72 19.10 -20.04
C ASP A 245 21.14 19.69 -19.92
N PRO A 246 22.13 18.92 -19.43
CA PRO A 246 23.51 19.39 -19.26
C PRO A 246 24.18 19.95 -20.53
N GLU A 247 23.72 19.58 -21.72
CA GLU A 247 24.21 20.03 -23.03
C GLU A 247 23.36 21.18 -23.63
N GLY A 248 22.46 21.75 -22.84
CA GLY A 248 21.63 22.89 -23.23
C GLY A 248 20.41 22.52 -24.09
N ASN A 249 20.04 21.25 -24.23
CA ASN A 249 18.85 20.87 -24.99
C ASN A 249 17.59 21.02 -24.15
N ALA A 250 16.47 21.38 -24.79
CA ALA A 250 15.17 21.38 -24.16
C ALA A 250 14.83 19.97 -23.65
N PHE A 251 14.45 19.85 -22.39
CA PHE A 251 14.19 18.58 -21.75
C PHE A 251 12.75 18.55 -21.22
N TYR A 252 12.09 17.42 -21.44
CA TYR A 252 10.81 17.09 -20.82
C TYR A 252 11.01 15.74 -20.12
N SER A 253 10.90 15.73 -18.80
CA SER A 253 11.15 14.54 -18.00
C SER A 253 9.97 13.59 -18.09
N THR A 254 10.18 12.43 -18.70
CA THR A 254 9.18 11.36 -18.76
C THR A 254 9.81 10.08 -18.23
N GLY A 255 9.16 9.47 -17.25
CA GLY A 255 9.68 8.32 -16.55
C GLY A 255 8.62 7.58 -15.78
N LEU A 256 9.03 6.44 -15.23
CA LEU A 256 8.25 5.65 -14.29
C LEU A 256 8.85 5.80 -12.91
N ASP A 257 8.00 5.90 -11.89
CA ASP A 257 8.42 5.75 -10.50
C ASP A 257 8.62 4.26 -10.19
N CYS A 258 9.33 3.97 -9.09
CA CYS A 258 9.53 2.61 -8.59
C CYS A 258 10.17 1.66 -9.62
N VAL A 259 11.12 2.14 -10.45
CA VAL A 259 11.87 1.28 -11.38
C VAL A 259 12.84 0.40 -10.59
N ARG A 260 12.32 -0.76 -10.20
CA ARG A 260 12.96 -1.85 -9.47
C ARG A 260 12.16 -3.12 -9.73
N PRO A 261 12.75 -4.31 -9.56
CA PRO A 261 12.05 -5.58 -9.76
C PRO A 261 11.11 -5.85 -8.56
N ASP A 262 10.25 -4.91 -8.17
CA ASP A 262 9.61 -4.88 -6.84
C ASP A 262 8.14 -5.30 -6.86
N GLU A 263 7.90 -6.52 -6.38
CA GLU A 263 6.59 -7.04 -5.99
C GLU A 263 6.61 -7.50 -4.53
N SER A 264 7.37 -6.79 -3.68
CA SER A 264 7.62 -7.22 -2.30
C SER A 264 6.34 -7.16 -1.46
N GLY A 265 5.99 -8.28 -0.81
CA GLY A 265 4.87 -8.38 0.12
C GLY A 265 5.29 -8.98 1.47
N PRO A 266 4.76 -8.49 2.61
CA PRO A 266 5.05 -9.10 3.91
C PRO A 266 4.50 -10.52 3.97
N VAL A 267 5.22 -11.42 4.65
CA VAL A 267 4.82 -12.84 4.79
C VAL A 267 4.47 -13.23 6.22
N ASP A 268 4.97 -12.46 7.21
CA ASP A 268 4.85 -12.82 8.62
C ASP A 268 3.38 -12.94 9.03
N GLY A 269 3.05 -14.07 9.66
CA GLY A 269 1.71 -14.39 10.12
C GLY A 269 0.75 -14.88 9.03
N ILE A 270 1.12 -14.84 7.74
CA ILE A 270 0.31 -15.35 6.61
C ILE A 270 1.04 -16.42 5.80
N GLU A 271 2.13 -17.00 6.31
CA GLU A 271 3.01 -17.95 5.62
C GLU A 271 2.23 -19.17 5.10
N LYS A 272 1.20 -19.60 5.84
CA LYS A 272 0.39 -20.75 5.43
C LYS A 272 -0.45 -20.49 4.18
N TRP A 273 -0.65 -19.25 3.76
CA TRP A 273 -1.35 -18.92 2.52
C TRP A 273 -0.47 -19.08 1.27
N PHE A 274 0.82 -19.31 1.42
CA PHE A 274 1.72 -19.60 0.29
C PHE A 274 1.78 -21.11 0.06
N THR A 275 1.72 -21.55 -1.21
CA THR A 275 2.01 -22.95 -1.55
C THR A 275 3.46 -23.30 -1.26
N TRP A 276 4.35 -22.32 -1.43
CA TRP A 276 5.79 -22.44 -1.23
C TRP A 276 6.41 -21.07 -0.92
N LEU A 277 7.40 -21.07 -0.04
CA LEU A 277 8.29 -19.93 0.21
C LEU A 277 9.75 -20.40 0.09
N PRO A 278 10.63 -19.63 -0.57
CA PRO A 278 12.06 -19.94 -0.59
C PRO A 278 12.68 -19.80 0.81
N ALA A 279 13.81 -20.43 1.04
CA ALA A 279 14.62 -20.10 2.22
C ALA A 279 15.07 -18.63 2.16
N GLU A 280 15.14 -17.97 3.33
CA GLU A 280 15.62 -16.59 3.45
C GLU A 280 17.09 -16.45 3.03
N GLU A 281 17.88 -17.48 3.33
CA GLU A 281 19.29 -17.57 2.97
C GLU A 281 19.51 -18.35 1.66
N GLY A 282 20.67 -18.15 1.05
CA GLY A 282 21.08 -18.84 -0.18
C GLY A 282 20.71 -18.07 -1.45
N ILE A 283 20.36 -18.80 -2.51
CA ILE A 283 20.22 -18.22 -3.86
C ILE A 283 19.11 -17.16 -3.98
N TYR A 284 18.10 -17.21 -3.12
CA TYR A 284 16.97 -16.28 -3.12
C TYR A 284 17.11 -15.14 -2.10
N ARG A 285 18.27 -15.00 -1.44
CA ARG A 285 18.48 -13.97 -0.41
C ARG A 285 18.13 -12.57 -0.89
N ASP A 286 18.47 -12.25 -2.15
CA ASP A 286 18.22 -10.92 -2.72
C ASP A 286 16.73 -10.65 -2.99
N ALA A 287 15.87 -11.66 -2.92
CA ALA A 287 14.42 -11.51 -3.00
C ALA A 287 13.75 -11.25 -1.63
N TRP A 288 14.49 -11.42 -0.54
CA TRP A 288 14.01 -11.18 0.82
C TRP A 288 14.38 -9.79 1.31
N LYS A 289 13.47 -9.15 2.03
CA LYS A 289 13.71 -7.85 2.67
C LYS A 289 13.10 -7.80 4.06
N LYS A 290 13.86 -7.30 5.02
CA LYS A 290 13.38 -6.89 6.35
C LYS A 290 13.04 -5.41 6.33
N THR A 291 11.88 -5.05 6.87
CA THR A 291 11.41 -3.66 6.95
C THR A 291 10.89 -3.36 8.35
N ASN A 292 11.01 -2.09 8.75
CA ASN A 292 10.52 -1.56 10.03
C ASN A 292 9.52 -0.40 9.82
N TRP A 293 8.92 -0.27 8.63
CA TRP A 293 8.11 0.90 8.24
C TRP A 293 6.82 1.09 9.05
N LEU A 294 6.28 0.03 9.67
CA LEU A 294 5.15 0.11 10.62
C LEU A 294 5.39 -0.79 11.83
N GLN A 295 5.84 -2.00 11.54
CA GLN A 295 6.34 -2.96 12.49
C GLN A 295 7.45 -3.76 11.80
N PRO A 296 8.37 -4.37 12.57
CA PRO A 296 9.30 -5.33 12.01
C PRO A 296 8.55 -6.41 11.23
N SER A 297 8.90 -6.59 9.96
CA SER A 297 8.34 -7.67 9.15
C SER A 297 9.31 -8.15 8.07
N SER A 298 9.22 -9.44 7.76
CA SER A 298 9.87 -10.05 6.60
C SER A 298 8.96 -9.98 5.39
N SER A 299 9.54 -9.67 4.23
CA SER A 299 8.85 -9.59 2.95
C SER A 299 9.61 -10.35 1.87
N ILE A 300 8.85 -10.95 0.95
CA ILE A 300 9.37 -11.68 -0.20
C ILE A 300 8.93 -11.00 -1.49
N ASN A 301 9.82 -11.00 -2.47
CA ASN A 301 9.59 -10.44 -3.80
C ASN A 301 9.62 -11.55 -4.86
N PHE A 302 8.44 -12.00 -5.29
CA PHE A 302 8.34 -13.11 -6.24
C PHE A 302 8.83 -12.76 -7.65
N ALA A 303 8.78 -11.48 -8.08
CA ALA A 303 9.42 -11.06 -9.32
C ALA A 303 10.93 -11.34 -9.29
N ALA A 304 11.62 -10.99 -8.20
CA ALA A 304 13.04 -11.30 -8.02
C ALA A 304 13.29 -12.82 -7.96
N VAL A 305 12.45 -13.59 -7.25
CA VAL A 305 12.53 -15.07 -7.24
C VAL A 305 12.45 -15.63 -8.67
N ASN A 306 11.51 -15.17 -9.46
CA ASN A 306 11.30 -15.63 -10.83
C ASN A 306 12.47 -15.26 -11.76
N LEU A 307 13.05 -14.07 -11.60
CA LEU A 307 14.26 -13.66 -12.32
C LEU A 307 15.47 -14.52 -11.92
N ILE A 308 15.65 -14.81 -10.63
CA ILE A 308 16.71 -15.69 -10.11
C ILE A 308 16.55 -17.11 -10.68
N ARG A 309 15.32 -17.65 -10.73
CA ARG A 309 15.03 -18.95 -11.38
C ARG A 309 15.48 -18.95 -12.85
N ALA A 310 15.20 -17.87 -13.57
CA ALA A 310 15.47 -17.79 -15.01
C ALA A 310 16.94 -17.61 -15.35
N PHE A 311 17.65 -16.79 -14.57
CA PHE A 311 18.95 -16.25 -14.95
C PHE A 311 20.06 -16.51 -13.92
N GLY A 312 19.75 -17.08 -12.75
CA GLY A 312 20.73 -17.37 -11.71
C GLY A 312 21.43 -16.10 -11.23
N GLU A 313 22.75 -16.14 -11.10
CA GLU A 313 23.55 -15.03 -10.57
C GLU A 313 23.50 -13.76 -11.43
N THR A 314 23.17 -13.85 -12.73
CA THR A 314 23.13 -12.70 -13.66
C THR A 314 21.74 -12.07 -13.78
N TRP A 315 20.82 -12.41 -12.87
CA TRP A 315 19.43 -11.97 -12.93
C TRP A 315 19.30 -10.45 -12.87
N TRP A 316 20.14 -9.77 -12.09
CA TRP A 316 20.08 -8.30 -11.92
C TRP A 316 20.50 -7.59 -13.21
N GLU A 317 21.61 -8.00 -13.81
CA GLU A 317 22.11 -7.41 -15.06
C GLU A 317 21.11 -7.66 -16.20
N THR A 318 20.54 -8.87 -16.24
CA THR A 318 19.51 -9.22 -17.22
C THR A 318 18.26 -8.35 -17.06
N TRP A 319 17.74 -8.22 -15.83
CA TRP A 319 16.59 -7.36 -15.53
C TRP A 319 16.87 -5.88 -15.84
N THR A 320 18.07 -5.39 -15.53
CA THR A 320 18.49 -4.00 -15.80
C THR A 320 18.47 -3.73 -17.31
N ASN A 321 19.02 -4.63 -18.12
CA ASN A 321 19.03 -4.48 -19.58
C ASN A 321 17.61 -4.54 -20.18
N LEU A 322 16.80 -5.50 -19.73
CA LEU A 322 15.41 -5.64 -20.15
C LEU A 322 14.61 -4.36 -19.87
N THR A 323 14.72 -3.86 -18.63
CA THR A 323 13.98 -2.67 -18.18
C THR A 323 14.46 -1.41 -18.90
N LEU A 324 15.78 -1.22 -19.06
CA LEU A 324 16.34 -0.10 -19.81
C LEU A 324 15.87 -0.08 -21.27
N ASN A 325 15.90 -1.24 -21.93
CA ASN A 325 15.44 -1.36 -23.32
C ASN A 325 13.95 -1.05 -23.42
N GLN A 326 13.15 -1.56 -22.48
CA GLN A 326 11.71 -1.30 -22.46
C GLN A 326 11.39 0.18 -22.25
N MET A 327 12.10 0.86 -21.34
CA MET A 327 11.95 2.30 -21.10
C MET A 327 12.27 3.10 -22.36
N LYS A 328 13.35 2.78 -23.07
CA LYS A 328 13.70 3.46 -24.32
C LYS A 328 12.69 3.22 -25.43
N ASP A 329 12.19 1.99 -25.58
CA ASP A 329 11.15 1.66 -26.55
C ASP A 329 9.85 2.43 -26.30
N TRP A 330 9.55 2.73 -25.03
CA TRP A 330 8.41 3.55 -24.62
C TRP A 330 8.66 5.05 -24.68
N GLY A 331 9.89 5.48 -25.00
CA GLY A 331 10.27 6.89 -25.06
C GLY A 331 10.44 7.54 -23.68
N PHE A 332 10.67 6.75 -22.62
CA PHE A 332 11.02 7.29 -21.31
C PHE A 332 12.51 7.66 -21.26
N ASN A 333 12.78 8.89 -20.85
CA ASN A 333 14.14 9.42 -20.73
C ASN A 333 14.61 9.61 -19.29
N THR A 334 13.74 9.38 -18.30
CA THR A 334 14.05 9.61 -16.89
C THR A 334 13.69 8.37 -16.07
N VAL A 335 14.57 8.00 -15.14
CA VAL A 335 14.24 7.08 -14.03
C VAL A 335 13.56 7.91 -12.95
N GLY A 336 12.27 7.64 -12.72
CA GLY A 336 11.42 8.40 -11.81
C GLY A 336 11.70 8.09 -10.34
N ASN A 337 10.88 8.66 -9.49
CA ASN A 337 11.07 8.66 -8.06
C ASN A 337 10.96 7.26 -7.46
N TRP A 338 11.56 7.07 -6.28
CA TRP A 338 11.59 5.78 -5.59
C TRP A 338 12.11 4.63 -6.44
N SER A 339 12.90 4.85 -7.49
CA SER A 339 13.51 3.76 -8.26
C SER A 339 14.71 3.17 -7.54
N SER A 340 15.20 2.01 -7.98
CA SER A 340 16.46 1.47 -7.47
C SER A 340 17.62 2.41 -7.82
N GLN A 341 18.39 2.84 -6.81
CA GLN A 341 19.60 3.61 -7.02
C GLN A 341 20.63 2.85 -7.87
N ARG A 342 20.76 1.53 -7.66
CA ARG A 342 21.63 0.68 -8.49
C ARG A 342 21.22 0.74 -9.96
N PHE A 343 19.91 0.62 -10.25
CA PHE A 343 19.40 0.73 -11.62
C PHE A 343 19.63 2.13 -12.22
N ALA A 344 19.34 3.19 -11.46
CA ALA A 344 19.54 4.56 -11.91
C ALA A 344 21.01 4.83 -12.31
N LEU A 345 21.95 4.34 -11.49
CA LEU A 345 23.38 4.47 -11.74
C LEU A 345 23.87 3.59 -12.91
N ASP A 346 23.37 2.36 -13.03
CA ASP A 346 23.78 1.40 -14.06
C ASP A 346 23.21 1.76 -15.44
N SER A 347 21.96 2.22 -15.50
CA SER A 347 21.24 2.53 -16.75
C SER A 347 21.81 3.72 -17.53
N LYS A 348 22.54 4.62 -16.84
CA LYS A 348 23.05 5.90 -17.36
C LYS A 348 21.96 6.82 -17.92
N LEU A 349 20.70 6.56 -17.60
CA LEU A 349 19.62 7.49 -17.85
C LEU A 349 19.66 8.65 -16.85
N PRO A 350 19.15 9.84 -17.23
CA PRO A 350 18.72 10.83 -16.25
C PRO A 350 17.84 10.19 -15.17
N TYR A 351 17.96 10.64 -13.93
CA TYR A 351 17.18 10.12 -12.81
C TYR A 351 16.87 11.21 -11.80
N VAL A 352 15.81 10.99 -11.03
CA VAL A 352 15.57 11.75 -9.79
C VAL A 352 16.11 10.95 -8.61
N TYR A 353 16.64 11.66 -7.62
CA TYR A 353 17.26 11.06 -6.45
C TYR A 353 16.46 11.41 -5.19
N PRO A 354 15.57 10.52 -4.70
CA PRO A 354 14.94 10.71 -3.40
C PRO A 354 15.98 10.55 -2.30
N LEU A 355 15.94 11.46 -1.33
CA LEU A 355 16.64 11.27 -0.07
C LEU A 355 15.86 10.27 0.80
N GLU A 356 16.58 9.52 1.62
CA GLU A 356 16.01 8.56 2.56
C GLU A 356 15.51 9.27 3.82
N ASP A 357 14.29 8.95 4.25
CA ASP A 357 13.57 9.55 5.37
C ASP A 357 13.30 11.07 5.18
N PHE A 358 13.10 11.78 6.28
CA PHE A 358 12.96 13.24 6.32
C PHE A 358 13.32 13.74 7.73
N PRO A 359 13.65 15.03 7.89
CA PRO A 359 14.02 15.57 9.19
C PRO A 359 12.89 15.41 10.19
N GLN A 360 13.20 14.78 11.33
CA GLN A 360 12.27 14.55 12.45
C GLN A 360 12.63 15.41 13.65
N THR A 361 11.73 15.53 14.61
CA THR A 361 11.96 16.24 15.87
C THR A 361 11.35 15.48 17.03
N SER A 362 11.88 15.70 18.23
CA SER A 362 11.33 15.12 19.47
C SER A 362 9.92 15.59 19.78
N SER A 363 9.58 16.83 19.41
CA SER A 363 8.25 17.42 19.54
C SER A 363 7.57 17.52 18.17
N LEU A 364 6.29 17.20 18.10
CA LEU A 364 5.51 17.18 16.87
C LEU A 364 4.38 18.21 16.97
N ILE A 365 4.11 18.97 15.90
CA ILE A 365 3.10 20.04 15.91
C ILE A 365 1.70 19.47 15.67
N PHE A 366 1.60 18.41 14.87
CA PHE A 366 0.33 17.77 14.54
C PHE A 366 0.55 16.31 14.18
N ARG A 367 0.00 15.39 14.99
CA ARG A 367 0.17 13.94 14.82
C ARG A 367 1.65 13.57 14.72
N ASP A 368 2.06 13.03 13.58
CA ASP A 368 3.40 12.61 13.19
C ASP A 368 4.20 13.69 12.44
N PHE A 369 3.72 14.94 12.42
CA PHE A 369 4.37 16.05 11.72
C PHE A 369 5.40 16.79 12.61
N PRO A 370 6.67 16.88 12.20
CA PRO A 370 7.74 17.48 13.02
C PRO A 370 7.54 18.98 13.28
N ASP A 371 8.12 19.46 14.37
CA ASP A 371 8.20 20.88 14.69
C ASP A 371 9.21 21.60 13.80
N VAL A 372 8.74 22.03 12.64
CA VAL A 372 9.54 22.76 11.64
C VAL A 372 10.01 24.14 12.09
N PHE A 373 9.56 24.65 13.25
CA PHE A 373 10.01 25.92 13.83
C PHE A 373 11.14 25.74 14.85
N SER A 374 11.43 24.50 15.25
CA SER A 374 12.48 24.19 16.21
C SER A 374 13.89 24.27 15.61
N GLU A 375 14.89 24.63 16.43
CA GLU A 375 16.31 24.51 16.06
C GLU A 375 16.69 23.04 15.77
N GLU A 376 16.06 22.09 16.46
CA GLU A 376 16.24 20.64 16.22
C GLU A 376 15.93 20.27 14.76
N TYR A 377 14.85 20.81 14.20
CA TYR A 377 14.50 20.56 12.79
C TYR A 377 15.54 21.11 11.83
N GLN A 378 16.10 22.30 12.12
CA GLN A 378 17.16 22.89 11.31
C GLN A 378 18.43 22.02 11.34
N ASP A 379 18.84 21.55 12.51
CA ASP A 379 20.01 20.68 12.68
C ASP A 379 19.81 19.34 11.97
N ASN A 380 18.63 18.73 12.14
CA ASN A 380 18.29 17.46 11.50
C ASN A 380 18.13 17.61 9.98
N SER A 381 17.67 18.77 9.48
CA SER A 381 17.65 19.09 8.05
C SER A 381 19.05 19.20 7.46
N THR A 382 19.98 19.81 8.20
CA THR A 382 21.40 19.88 7.80
C THR A 382 22.01 18.48 7.72
N ARG A 383 21.72 17.61 8.70
CA ARG A 383 22.16 16.21 8.68
C ARG A 383 21.53 15.42 7.53
N PHE A 384 20.24 15.60 7.29
CA PHE A 384 19.51 14.97 6.20
C PHE A 384 20.09 15.33 4.84
N ALA A 385 20.47 16.59 4.63
CA ALA A 385 21.09 17.06 3.39
C ALA A 385 22.46 16.43 3.09
N LEU A 386 23.15 15.83 4.07
CA LEU A 386 24.43 15.15 3.86
C LEU A 386 24.33 13.95 2.92
N GLN A 387 23.13 13.42 2.68
CA GLN A 387 22.88 12.33 1.73
C GLN A 387 23.13 12.72 0.25
N LEU A 388 23.31 14.01 -0.05
CA LEU A 388 23.64 14.50 -1.39
C LEU A 388 25.15 14.44 -1.70
N HIS A 389 25.97 13.99 -0.73
CA HIS A 389 27.43 13.86 -0.81
C HIS A 389 27.86 12.42 -0.56
#